data_AF-A0A1I7B825-F1
#
_entry.id   AF-A0A1I7B825-F1
#
_cell.length_a   1.000
_cell.length_b   1.000
_cell.length_c   1.000
_cell.angle_alpha   90.00
_cell.angle_beta   90.00
_cell.angle_gamma   90.00
#
_symmetry.space_group_name_H-M   'P 1'
#
loop_
_entity.id
_entity.type
_entity.pdbx_description
1 polymer ?
#
loop_
_entity_poly.entity_id
_entity_poly.type
_entity_poly.pdbx_seq_one_letter_code
_entity_poly.pdbx_strand_id
1 'polypeptide(L)'
;MSETPPQEKRTPNEAWFEARWWWRVKMWLQWTSWLQYLPNLVVVLLLLVLAGFGALIGCWPLVLVDLPLVLAALLFLNLIFDVVTVRYGYHTEQPLPTSLEHLDAFEVMRARVSCRSFQKRLMSEEHRQMVLSLAEQNSRPENCLSPSPIRFEYVDNPLVVWPAVGTREFLVAIAPREYHEMAVVDVGRSLQKVVIEATRQGLATCWIGPGADHKSIIKHLGARFDPEKDHIICVCAFGYRSRYIPLAIRLILKTQRHRLDVQELFYADTGFAKPLNTNARPYREFGRCYEVCQWSPSSYNAQPTRAVVLAESAKIQRVDFCAATHSRYYAMVALGIWLANWECGCEALGKVGRFEQLAPEMRGKEPFPDLPRYIISWVPEEAS
;
A
#
# COMPACT_ATOMS: atom_id res chain seq x y z
N MET A 1 -35.46 -1.70 41.28
CA MET A 1 -35.01 -2.19 39.96
C MET A 1 -33.54 -1.82 39.84
N SER A 2 -32.65 -2.81 39.94
CA SER A 2 -31.20 -2.61 39.92
C SER A 2 -30.73 -2.63 38.47
N GLU A 3 -30.34 -1.48 37.94
CA GLU A 3 -29.74 -1.37 36.60
C GLU A 3 -28.37 -2.03 36.60
N THR A 4 -28.24 -3.07 35.78
CA THR A 4 -26.97 -3.74 35.53
C THR A 4 -26.15 -2.87 34.58
N PRO A 5 -24.87 -2.55 34.88
CA PRO A 5 -24.07 -1.72 33.99
C PRO A 5 -23.82 -2.43 32.64
N PRO A 6 -23.61 -1.67 31.55
CA PRO A 6 -23.46 -2.25 30.22
C PRO A 6 -22.25 -3.17 30.17
N GLN A 7 -22.46 -4.42 29.75
CA GLN A 7 -21.39 -5.36 29.47
C GLN A 7 -20.51 -4.80 28.35
N GLU A 8 -19.28 -4.43 28.69
CA GLU A 8 -18.23 -4.09 27.75
C GLU A 8 -18.02 -5.28 26.80
N LYS A 9 -18.41 -5.14 25.53
CA LYS A 9 -18.14 -6.14 24.48
C LYS A 9 -16.63 -6.21 24.28
N ARG A 10 -15.94 -7.05 25.07
CA ARG A 10 -14.58 -7.47 24.79
C ARG A 10 -14.58 -8.17 23.44
N THR A 11 -13.95 -7.54 22.45
CA THR A 11 -13.56 -8.23 21.22
C THR A 11 -12.78 -9.50 21.62
N PRO A 12 -13.06 -10.67 21.01
CA PRO A 12 -12.32 -11.88 21.32
C PRO A 12 -10.83 -11.60 21.13
N ASN A 13 -10.05 -11.71 22.21
CA ASN A 13 -8.62 -11.48 22.16
C ASN A 13 -8.02 -12.47 21.14
N GLU A 14 -7.48 -11.98 20.02
CA GLU A 14 -6.92 -12.79 18.92
C GLU A 14 -5.77 -13.71 19.39
N ALA A 15 -5.27 -13.49 20.62
CA ALA A 15 -4.27 -14.28 21.32
C ALA A 15 -4.49 -15.80 21.28
N TRP A 16 -5.74 -16.29 21.27
CA TRP A 16 -6.00 -17.74 21.19
C TRP A 16 -5.61 -18.34 19.84
N PHE A 17 -5.73 -17.55 18.76
CA PHE A 17 -5.38 -17.94 17.40
C PHE A 17 -3.87 -17.90 17.21
N GLU A 18 -3.20 -16.88 17.76
CA GLU A 18 -1.75 -16.70 17.71
C GLU A 18 -0.96 -17.76 18.50
N ALA A 19 -1.58 -18.38 19.50
CA ALA A 19 -0.97 -19.43 20.31
C ALA A 19 -0.84 -20.78 19.59
N ARG A 20 -1.52 -20.97 18.45
CA ARG A 20 -1.54 -22.25 17.73
C ARG A 20 -0.20 -22.53 17.02
N TRP A 21 0.21 -23.80 17.01
CA TRP A 21 1.49 -24.22 16.44
C TRP A 21 1.65 -23.84 14.95
N TRP A 22 0.59 -23.98 14.15
CA TRP A 22 0.63 -23.67 12.73
C TRP A 22 0.69 -22.17 12.45
N TRP A 23 0.17 -21.32 13.36
CA TRP A 23 0.35 -19.87 13.28
C TRP A 23 1.81 -19.51 13.51
N ARG A 24 2.45 -20.12 14.52
CA ARG A 24 3.90 -19.95 14.74
C ARG A 24 4.72 -20.40 13.54
N VAL A 25 4.37 -21.52 12.92
CA VAL A 25 5.03 -21.99 11.67
C VAL A 25 4.81 -21.00 10.53
N LYS A 26 3.58 -20.52 10.32
CA LYS A 26 3.28 -19.49 9.32
C LYS A 26 4.12 -18.24 9.56
N MET A 27 4.17 -17.73 10.79
CA MET A 27 4.94 -16.54 11.13
C MET A 27 6.44 -16.78 10.93
N TRP A 28 6.97 -17.92 11.35
CA TRP A 28 8.35 -18.30 11.09
C TRP A 28 8.65 -18.33 9.58
N LEU A 29 7.79 -18.95 8.77
CA LEU A 29 7.91 -18.96 7.31
C LEU A 29 7.81 -17.56 6.71
N GLN A 30 6.91 -16.71 7.22
CA GLN A 30 6.77 -15.31 6.78
C GLN A 30 8.07 -14.56 7.02
N TRP A 31 8.60 -14.70 8.23
CA TRP A 31 9.77 -13.95 8.69
C TRP A 31 11.08 -14.45 8.12
N THR A 32 11.14 -15.73 7.77
CA THR A 32 12.27 -16.29 7.02
C THR A 32 12.12 -16.12 5.51
N SER A 33 11.05 -15.46 5.03
CA SER A 33 10.69 -15.32 3.61
C SER A 33 10.62 -16.68 2.88
N TRP A 34 10.12 -17.70 3.56
CA TRP A 34 9.76 -18.99 2.94
C TRP A 34 8.27 -19.08 2.61
N LEU A 35 7.44 -18.22 3.23
CA LEU A 35 5.99 -18.27 3.09
C LEU A 35 5.52 -18.17 1.63
N GLN A 36 6.22 -17.41 0.78
CA GLN A 36 5.83 -17.26 -0.63
C GLN A 36 6.04 -18.52 -1.49
N TYR A 37 6.80 -19.51 -1.01
CA TYR A 37 7.03 -20.77 -1.71
C TYR A 37 6.04 -21.87 -1.29
N LEU A 38 5.44 -21.72 -0.10
CA LEU A 38 4.53 -22.71 0.47
C LEU A 38 3.28 -22.98 -0.39
N PRO A 39 2.59 -21.98 -0.98
CA PRO A 39 1.42 -22.27 -1.82
C PRO A 39 1.74 -23.21 -2.99
N ASN A 40 2.90 -23.03 -3.63
CA ASN A 40 3.32 -23.89 -4.74
C ASN A 40 3.58 -25.32 -4.25
N LEU A 41 4.31 -25.48 -3.14
CA LEU A 41 4.58 -26.79 -2.54
C LEU A 41 3.28 -27.52 -2.13
N VAL A 42 2.31 -26.81 -1.56
CA VAL A 42 1.02 -27.39 -1.17
C VAL A 42 0.26 -27.90 -2.38
N VAL A 43 0.21 -27.15 -3.49
CA VAL A 43 -0.45 -27.60 -4.72
C VAL A 43 0.25 -28.83 -5.30
N VAL A 44 1.58 -28.88 -5.29
CA VAL A 44 2.35 -30.07 -5.70
C VAL A 44 1.92 -31.30 -4.88
N LEU A 45 1.88 -31.18 -3.55
CA LEU A 45 1.48 -32.30 -2.67
C LEU A 45 0.04 -32.76 -2.93
N LEU A 46 -0.89 -31.81 -3.14
CA LEU A 46 -2.28 -32.15 -3.45
C LEU A 46 -2.43 -32.89 -4.79
N LEU A 47 -1.68 -32.48 -5.82
CA LEU A 47 -1.66 -33.15 -7.11
C LEU A 47 -1.07 -34.57 -7.02
N LEU A 48 -0.03 -34.76 -6.21
CA LEU A 48 0.55 -36.10 -5.97
C LEU A 48 -0.43 -37.02 -5.21
N VAL A 49 -1.16 -36.48 -4.23
CA VAL A 49 -2.21 -37.23 -3.52
C VAL A 49 -3.34 -37.60 -4.49
N LEU A 50 -3.77 -36.67 -5.34
CA LEU A 50 -4.77 -36.93 -6.38
C LEU A 50 -4.31 -38.05 -7.34
N ALA A 51 -3.06 -38.00 -7.80
CA ALA A 51 -2.47 -39.05 -8.63
C ALA A 51 -2.47 -40.42 -7.94
N GLY A 52 -2.10 -40.47 -6.65
CA GLY A 52 -2.11 -41.69 -5.86
C GLY A 52 -3.52 -42.29 -5.74
N PHE A 53 -4.53 -41.47 -5.47
CA PHE A 53 -5.92 -41.92 -5.46
C PHE A 53 -6.41 -42.37 -6.84
N GLY A 54 -6.07 -41.63 -7.91
CA GLY A 54 -6.39 -42.02 -9.28
C GLY A 54 -5.84 -43.40 -9.65
N ALA A 55 -4.60 -43.68 -9.25
CA ALA A 55 -3.95 -44.97 -9.48
C ALA A 55 -4.65 -46.11 -8.71
N LEU A 56 -5.18 -45.84 -7.51
CA LEU A 56 -5.94 -46.82 -6.73
C LEU A 56 -7.34 -47.10 -7.32
N ILE A 57 -8.00 -46.10 -7.87
CA ILE A 57 -9.33 -46.25 -8.49
C ILE A 57 -9.23 -47.01 -9.82
N GLY A 58 -8.16 -46.78 -10.59
CA GLY A 58 -7.89 -47.46 -11.85
C GLY A 58 -8.75 -47.01 -13.03
N CYS A 59 -9.50 -45.90 -12.90
CA CYS A 59 -10.27 -45.30 -13.99
C CYS A 59 -9.62 -43.99 -14.48
N TRP A 60 -9.81 -43.68 -15.76
CA TRP A 60 -9.31 -42.45 -16.41
C TRP A 60 -7.85 -42.09 -16.05
N PRO A 61 -6.88 -43.00 -16.30
CA PRO A 61 -5.49 -42.82 -15.86
C PRO A 61 -4.87 -41.51 -16.37
N LEU A 62 -5.21 -41.09 -17.60
CA LEU A 62 -4.72 -39.85 -18.18
C LEU A 62 -5.13 -38.61 -17.35
N VAL A 63 -6.34 -38.58 -16.82
CA VAL A 63 -6.88 -37.42 -16.09
C VAL A 63 -6.58 -37.50 -14.61
N LEU A 64 -6.66 -38.69 -14.00
CA LEU A 64 -6.52 -38.85 -12.56
C LEU A 64 -5.09 -39.19 -12.12
N VAL A 65 -4.20 -39.58 -13.02
CA VAL A 65 -2.80 -39.95 -12.71
C VAL A 65 -1.82 -39.12 -13.53
N ASP A 66 -1.82 -39.26 -14.86
CA ASP A 66 -0.77 -38.69 -15.70
C ASP A 66 -0.77 -37.16 -15.66
N LEU A 67 -1.94 -36.54 -15.84
CA LEU A 67 -2.06 -35.08 -15.80
C LEU A 67 -1.66 -34.49 -14.43
N PRO A 68 -2.17 -34.97 -13.28
CA PRO A 68 -1.73 -34.49 -11.97
C PRO A 68 -0.22 -34.69 -11.74
N LEU A 69 0.37 -35.81 -12.15
CA LEU A 69 1.81 -36.04 -12.03
C LEU A 69 2.63 -35.05 -12.85
N VAL A 70 2.25 -34.82 -14.12
CA VAL A 70 2.92 -33.84 -14.98
C VAL A 70 2.83 -32.44 -14.38
N LEU A 71 1.64 -32.03 -13.92
CA LEU A 71 1.45 -30.72 -13.29
C LEU A 71 2.25 -30.60 -11.99
N ALA A 72 2.30 -31.64 -11.16
CA ALA A 72 3.09 -31.66 -9.94
C ALA A 72 4.59 -31.51 -10.25
N ALA A 73 5.10 -32.24 -11.25
CA ALA A 73 6.48 -32.16 -11.68
C ALA A 73 6.84 -30.74 -12.19
N LEU A 74 5.99 -30.15 -13.04
CA LEU A 74 6.21 -28.80 -13.56
C LEU A 74 6.20 -27.74 -12.45
N LEU A 75 5.24 -27.82 -11.52
CA LEU A 75 5.16 -26.89 -10.39
C LEU A 75 6.34 -27.06 -9.43
N PHE A 76 6.81 -28.28 -9.20
CA PHE A 76 7.98 -28.56 -8.38
C PHE A 76 9.27 -28.05 -9.02
N LEU A 77 9.44 -28.24 -10.34
CA LEU A 77 10.56 -27.65 -11.09
C LEU A 77 10.54 -26.12 -11.02
N ASN A 78 9.35 -25.50 -11.13
CA ASN A 78 9.22 -24.07 -10.93
C ASN A 78 9.53 -23.64 -9.49
N LEU A 79 9.13 -24.42 -8.48
CA LEU A 79 9.48 -24.16 -7.08
C LEU A 79 11.01 -24.15 -6.89
N ILE A 80 11.71 -25.15 -7.43
CA ILE A 80 13.18 -25.21 -7.39
C ILE A 80 13.76 -23.98 -8.09
N PHE A 81 13.27 -23.65 -9.29
CA PHE A 81 13.71 -22.47 -10.03
C PHE A 81 13.53 -21.18 -9.22
N ASP A 82 12.36 -20.96 -8.60
CA ASP A 82 12.07 -19.77 -7.81
C ASP A 82 12.94 -19.70 -6.55
N VAL A 83 13.25 -20.84 -5.91
CA VAL A 83 14.16 -20.90 -4.77
C VAL A 83 15.60 -20.58 -5.19
N VAL A 84 16.09 -21.22 -6.25
CA VAL A 84 17.45 -21.00 -6.77
C VAL A 84 17.65 -19.55 -7.22
N THR A 85 16.71 -19.01 -8.01
CA THR A 85 16.84 -17.67 -8.59
C THR A 85 16.45 -16.57 -7.61
N VAL A 86 15.35 -16.67 -6.87
CA VAL A 86 14.86 -15.56 -6.02
C VAL A 86 15.46 -15.61 -4.61
N ARG A 87 15.43 -16.78 -3.96
CA ARG A 87 15.92 -16.90 -2.57
C ARG A 87 17.44 -16.83 -2.55
N TYR A 88 18.09 -17.67 -3.34
CA TYR A 88 19.55 -17.75 -3.36
C TYR A 88 20.19 -16.76 -4.33
N GLY A 89 19.45 -16.21 -5.29
CA GLY A 89 19.97 -15.19 -6.21
C GLY A 89 20.89 -15.76 -7.29
N TYR A 90 20.79 -17.05 -7.59
CA TYR A 90 21.57 -17.68 -8.66
C TYR A 90 20.95 -17.35 -10.02
N HIS A 91 21.25 -16.17 -10.52
CA HIS A 91 20.93 -15.72 -11.88
C HIS A 91 21.92 -14.63 -12.32
N THR A 92 21.94 -14.32 -13.62
CA THR A 92 22.77 -13.23 -14.14
C THR A 92 22.31 -11.87 -13.64
N GLU A 93 23.23 -10.91 -13.59
CA GLU A 93 22.89 -9.53 -13.27
C GLU A 93 21.85 -8.99 -14.25
N GLN A 94 20.94 -8.19 -13.71
CA GLN A 94 19.86 -7.58 -14.47
C GLN A 94 20.24 -6.14 -14.81
N PRO A 95 19.81 -5.62 -15.97
CA PRO A 95 20.03 -4.23 -16.29
C PRO A 95 19.33 -3.34 -15.26
N LEU A 96 19.92 -2.16 -15.04
CA LEU A 96 19.26 -1.11 -14.27
C LEU A 96 18.06 -0.58 -15.07
N PRO A 97 16.95 -0.27 -14.41
CA PRO A 97 15.83 0.39 -15.05
C PRO A 97 16.25 1.79 -15.52
N THR A 98 15.63 2.23 -16.62
CA THR A 98 15.82 3.58 -17.15
C THR A 98 14.88 4.55 -16.46
N SER A 99 15.30 5.81 -16.32
CA SER A 99 14.43 6.91 -15.90
C SER A 99 13.21 7.02 -16.83
N LEU A 100 12.07 7.36 -16.24
CA LEU A 100 10.77 7.60 -16.86
C LEU A 100 10.48 9.10 -17.00
N GLU A 101 11.50 9.94 -17.07
CA GLU A 101 11.39 11.40 -17.27
C GLU A 101 10.57 11.82 -18.49
N HIS A 102 10.45 10.95 -19.49
CA HIS A 102 9.62 11.18 -20.67
C HIS A 102 8.11 11.10 -20.39
N LEU A 103 7.69 10.60 -19.23
CA LEU A 103 6.29 10.47 -18.84
C LEU A 103 5.80 11.70 -18.07
N ASP A 104 4.55 12.09 -18.31
CA ASP A 104 3.89 13.13 -17.52
C ASP A 104 3.58 12.64 -16.08
N ALA A 105 3.17 13.56 -15.20
CA ALA A 105 2.90 13.24 -13.79
C ALA A 105 1.83 12.14 -13.59
N PHE A 106 0.79 12.13 -14.42
CA PHE A 106 -0.29 11.15 -14.37
C PHE A 106 0.17 9.78 -14.87
N GLU A 107 0.98 9.77 -15.94
CA GLU A 107 1.59 8.57 -16.49
C GLU A 107 2.56 7.93 -15.50
N VAL A 108 3.37 8.72 -14.79
CA VAL A 108 4.23 8.23 -13.69
C VAL A 108 3.40 7.62 -12.57
N MET A 109 2.36 8.32 -12.10
CA MET A 109 1.46 7.79 -11.07
C MET A 109 0.77 6.49 -11.50
N ARG A 110 0.41 6.35 -12.78
CA ARG A 110 -0.16 5.14 -13.36
C ARG A 110 0.85 4.01 -13.53
N ALA A 111 2.09 4.34 -13.91
CA ALA A 111 3.18 3.38 -14.07
C ALA A 111 3.64 2.78 -12.74
N ARG A 112 3.48 3.53 -11.65
CA ARG A 112 3.80 3.07 -10.30
C ARG A 112 3.01 1.78 -10.00
N VAL A 113 3.75 0.72 -9.65
CA VAL A 113 3.22 -0.58 -9.23
C VAL A 113 3.96 -1.10 -8.01
N SER A 114 3.27 -1.81 -7.11
CA SER A 114 3.90 -2.31 -5.88
C SER A 114 4.83 -3.45 -6.24
N CYS A 115 6.13 -3.22 -6.10
CA CYS A 115 7.15 -4.19 -6.41
C CYS A 115 7.28 -5.20 -5.27
N ARG A 116 7.29 -6.49 -5.57
CA ARG A 116 7.40 -7.55 -4.54
C ARG A 116 8.66 -8.38 -4.68
N SER A 117 9.45 -8.13 -5.73
CA SER A 117 10.76 -8.77 -5.93
C SER A 117 11.75 -7.75 -6.44
N PHE A 118 12.82 -7.57 -5.69
CA PHE A 118 13.86 -6.59 -5.94
C PHE A 118 15.15 -7.29 -6.35
N GLN A 119 15.97 -6.60 -7.14
CA GLN A 119 17.34 -7.01 -7.38
C GLN A 119 18.12 -6.91 -6.07
N LYS A 120 19.11 -7.79 -5.86
CA LYS A 120 19.98 -7.75 -4.68
C LYS A 120 20.94 -6.55 -4.67
N ARG A 121 21.08 -5.88 -5.81
CA ARG A 121 21.91 -4.69 -5.99
C ARG A 121 21.29 -3.53 -5.22
N LEU A 122 22.12 -2.85 -4.43
CA LEU A 122 21.74 -1.60 -3.75
C LEU A 122 21.52 -0.48 -4.76
N MET A 123 20.71 0.50 -4.39
CA MET A 123 20.54 1.76 -5.11
C MET A 123 21.91 2.42 -5.32
N SER A 124 22.06 3.10 -6.46
CA SER A 124 23.17 4.03 -6.66
C SER A 124 23.13 5.11 -5.59
N GLU A 125 24.28 5.73 -5.32
CA GLU A 125 24.36 6.82 -4.35
C GLU A 125 23.44 7.99 -4.74
N GLU A 126 23.36 8.32 -6.02
CA GLU A 126 22.43 9.32 -6.56
C GLU A 126 20.97 9.01 -6.22
N HIS A 127 20.53 7.78 -6.49
CA HIS A 127 19.17 7.35 -6.17
C HIS A 127 18.90 7.37 -4.66
N ARG A 128 19.87 6.93 -3.85
CA ARG A 128 19.76 6.96 -2.40
C ARG A 128 19.64 8.40 -1.89
N GLN A 129 20.51 9.30 -2.31
CA GLN A 129 20.49 10.70 -1.88
C GLN A 129 19.20 11.39 -2.32
N MET A 130 18.69 11.11 -3.52
CA MET A 130 17.39 11.60 -3.97
C MET A 130 16.24 11.13 -3.07
N VAL A 131 16.20 9.84 -2.72
CA VAL A 131 15.17 9.32 -1.82
C VAL A 131 15.27 9.95 -0.43
N LEU A 132 16.48 10.11 0.11
CA LEU A 132 16.70 10.70 1.43
C LEU A 132 16.36 12.20 1.47
N SER A 133 16.78 12.96 0.47
CA SER A 133 16.54 14.41 0.40
C SER A 133 15.05 14.72 0.25
N LEU A 134 14.34 13.96 -0.59
CA LEU A 134 12.89 14.09 -0.73
C LEU A 134 12.17 13.67 0.55
N ALA A 135 12.62 12.60 1.21
CA ALA A 135 12.03 12.18 2.47
C ALA A 135 12.18 13.26 3.53
N GLU A 136 13.39 13.82 3.69
CA GLU A 136 13.64 14.94 4.59
C GLU A 136 12.75 16.13 4.25
N GLN A 137 12.82 16.62 3.00
CA GLN A 137 12.06 17.77 2.52
C GLN A 137 10.55 17.61 2.78
N ASN A 138 9.96 16.49 2.37
CA ASN A 138 8.52 16.29 2.50
C ASN A 138 8.08 16.05 3.95
N SER A 139 8.98 15.62 4.85
CA SER A 139 8.69 15.46 6.28
C SER A 139 8.86 16.73 7.12
N ARG A 140 9.33 17.83 6.53
CA ARG A 140 9.49 19.08 7.27
C ARG A 140 8.13 19.64 7.72
N PRO A 141 8.04 20.26 8.91
CA PRO A 141 6.76 20.77 9.44
C PRO A 141 6.02 21.71 8.48
N GLU A 142 6.73 22.57 7.75
CA GLU A 142 6.15 23.49 6.77
C GLU A 142 5.50 22.80 5.56
N ASN A 143 5.86 21.54 5.29
CA ASN A 143 5.31 20.74 4.21
C ASN A 143 4.23 19.75 4.70
N CYS A 144 4.02 19.64 6.02
CA CYS A 144 3.02 18.80 6.65
C CYS A 144 1.71 19.57 6.89
N LEU A 145 0.59 18.83 6.94
CA LEU A 145 -0.73 19.37 7.24
C LEU A 145 -0.95 19.52 8.75
N SER A 146 -0.22 18.75 9.54
CA SER A 146 -0.26 18.74 11.00
C SER A 146 0.98 19.41 11.61
N PRO A 147 0.86 20.05 12.78
CA PRO A 147 2.04 20.44 13.56
C PRO A 147 2.76 19.26 14.22
N SER A 148 2.16 18.06 14.23
CA SER A 148 2.76 16.85 14.81
C SER A 148 3.90 16.35 13.91
N PRO A 149 5.13 16.22 14.43
CA PRO A 149 6.29 15.91 13.61
C PRO A 149 6.26 14.46 13.12
N ILE A 150 6.59 14.26 11.84
CA ILE A 150 6.86 12.95 11.25
C ILE A 150 8.31 12.88 10.81
N ARG A 151 8.86 11.67 10.67
CA ARG A 151 10.18 11.49 10.07
C ARG A 151 10.30 10.15 9.36
N PHE A 152 11.26 10.08 8.46
CA PHE A 152 11.59 8.87 7.72
C PHE A 152 13.01 8.45 8.03
N GLU A 153 13.16 7.27 8.65
CA GLU A 153 14.47 6.71 8.96
C GLU A 153 14.90 5.70 7.92
N TYR A 154 16.08 5.89 7.36
CA TYR A 154 16.65 4.98 6.39
C TYR A 154 17.30 3.77 7.06
N VAL A 155 17.05 2.60 6.47
CA VAL A 155 17.65 1.33 6.87
C VAL A 155 18.16 0.62 5.62
N ASP A 156 19.47 0.41 5.54
CA ASP A 156 20.12 -0.56 4.63
C ASP A 156 20.43 -1.84 5.40
N ASN A 157 19.40 -2.63 5.65
CA ASN A 157 19.52 -3.97 6.19
C ASN A 157 18.34 -4.81 5.71
N PRO A 158 18.53 -6.13 5.47
CA PRO A 158 17.40 -7.02 5.22
C PRO A 158 16.41 -6.96 6.38
N LEU A 159 15.27 -6.32 6.16
CA LEU A 159 14.17 -6.32 7.12
C LEU A 159 13.31 -7.56 6.93
N VAL A 160 12.79 -8.03 8.04
CA VAL A 160 11.83 -9.12 8.09
C VAL A 160 10.46 -8.57 7.69
N VAL A 161 10.16 -8.64 6.38
CA VAL A 161 8.96 -8.05 5.76
C VAL A 161 8.24 -9.02 4.82
N TRP A 162 6.95 -8.80 4.62
CA TRP A 162 6.14 -9.48 3.61
C TRP A 162 5.26 -8.47 2.84
N PRO A 163 5.10 -8.59 1.51
CA PRO A 163 5.57 -9.65 0.60
C PRO A 163 6.85 -9.32 -0.18
N ALA A 164 7.55 -8.23 0.14
CA ALA A 164 8.75 -7.82 -0.59
C ALA A 164 9.91 -8.79 -0.35
N VAL A 165 10.58 -9.22 -1.42
CA VAL A 165 11.76 -10.08 -1.36
C VAL A 165 12.96 -9.45 -2.08
N GLY A 166 14.17 -9.71 -1.58
CA GLY A 166 15.42 -9.30 -2.23
C GLY A 166 15.86 -7.85 -1.98
N THR A 167 15.01 -7.01 -1.38
CA THR A 167 15.33 -5.62 -1.01
C THR A 167 16.01 -5.56 0.36
N ARG A 168 16.87 -4.55 0.52
CA ARG A 168 17.60 -4.23 1.75
C ARG A 168 17.42 -2.78 2.18
N GLU A 169 16.84 -1.95 1.33
CA GLU A 169 16.81 -0.50 1.52
C GLU A 169 15.38 -0.04 1.75
N PHE A 170 15.17 0.61 2.89
CA PHE A 170 13.84 0.96 3.37
C PHE A 170 13.83 2.36 3.95
N LEU A 171 12.69 3.04 3.80
CA LEU A 171 12.31 4.16 4.66
C LEU A 171 11.29 3.65 5.69
N VAL A 172 11.61 3.83 6.96
CA VAL A 172 10.71 3.56 8.09
C VAL A 172 10.01 4.86 8.46
N ALA A 173 8.69 4.91 8.30
CA ALA A 173 7.89 6.06 8.65
C ALA A 173 7.55 6.04 10.14
N ILE A 174 7.95 7.10 10.83
CA ILE A 174 7.78 7.27 12.27
C ILE A 174 6.95 8.52 12.53
N ALA A 175 6.00 8.40 13.46
CA ALA A 175 5.22 9.50 14.03
C ALA A 175 5.28 9.42 15.57
N PRO A 176 4.73 10.41 16.30
CA PRO A 176 4.72 10.36 17.75
C PRO A 176 3.98 9.13 18.29
N ARG A 177 4.39 8.67 19.49
CA ARG A 177 3.80 7.52 20.18
C ARG A 177 2.32 7.75 20.49
N GLU A 178 2.00 8.96 20.92
CA GLU A 178 0.63 9.43 21.02
C GLU A 178 0.03 9.58 19.62
N TYR A 179 -1.15 9.00 19.44
CA TYR A 179 -1.77 8.98 18.13
C TYR A 179 -2.30 10.36 17.75
N HIS A 180 -1.79 10.89 16.64
CA HIS A 180 -2.33 12.05 15.96
C HIS A 180 -2.78 11.64 14.56
N GLU A 181 -4.07 11.78 14.28
CA GLU A 181 -4.68 11.34 13.01
C GLU A 181 -4.02 11.98 11.79
N MET A 182 -3.81 13.29 11.84
CA MET A 182 -3.19 14.02 10.74
C MET A 182 -1.70 13.73 10.57
N ALA A 183 -0.98 13.37 11.64
CA ALA A 183 0.40 12.91 11.49
C ALA A 183 0.48 11.62 10.66
N VAL A 184 -0.51 10.73 10.80
CA VAL A 184 -0.59 9.50 9.99
C VAL A 184 -0.97 9.80 8.54
N VAL A 185 -1.84 10.80 8.32
CA VAL A 185 -2.14 11.32 6.98
C VAL A 185 -0.89 11.94 6.35
N ASP A 186 -0.11 12.71 7.11
CA ASP A 186 1.15 13.31 6.64
C ASP A 186 2.19 12.25 6.30
N VAL A 187 2.28 11.15 7.06
CA VAL A 187 3.13 9.99 6.68
C VAL A 187 2.74 9.48 5.28
N GLY A 188 1.45 9.27 5.05
CA GLY A 188 0.93 8.82 3.77
C GLY A 188 1.25 9.79 2.63
N ARG A 189 0.96 11.08 2.83
CA ARG A 189 1.15 12.14 1.82
C ARG A 189 2.62 12.34 1.49
N SER A 190 3.46 12.49 2.50
CA SER A 190 4.87 12.82 2.34
C SER A 190 5.67 11.69 1.72
N LEU A 191 5.48 10.44 2.18
CA LEU A 191 6.18 9.30 1.61
C LEU A 191 5.68 8.94 0.21
N GLN A 192 4.40 9.21 -0.11
CA GLN A 192 3.88 8.98 -1.45
C GLN A 192 4.52 9.91 -2.49
N LYS A 193 4.84 11.16 -2.13
CA LYS A 193 5.60 12.06 -3.02
C LYS A 193 6.99 11.50 -3.34
N VAL A 194 7.69 10.95 -2.35
CA VAL A 194 8.96 10.24 -2.54
C VAL A 194 8.77 9.03 -3.46
N VAL A 195 7.68 8.27 -3.30
CA VAL A 195 7.36 7.10 -4.14
C VAL A 195 7.09 7.49 -5.59
N ILE A 196 6.40 8.60 -5.85
CA ILE A 196 6.13 9.11 -7.20
C ILE A 196 7.45 9.47 -7.89
N GLU A 197 8.32 10.23 -7.22
CA GLU A 197 9.61 10.62 -7.80
C GLU A 197 10.57 9.42 -7.95
N ALA A 198 10.62 8.52 -6.98
CA ALA A 198 11.35 7.26 -7.12
C ALA A 198 10.89 6.48 -8.35
N THR A 199 9.58 6.42 -8.60
CA THR A 199 9.03 5.78 -9.81
C THR A 199 9.50 6.49 -11.08
N ARG A 200 9.51 7.83 -11.09
CA ARG A 200 10.04 8.63 -12.20
C ARG A 200 11.50 8.31 -12.48
N GLN A 201 12.32 8.09 -11.46
CA GLN A 201 13.73 7.70 -11.59
C GLN A 201 13.93 6.20 -11.87
N GLY A 202 12.86 5.46 -12.18
CA GLY A 202 12.91 4.03 -12.49
C GLY A 202 13.08 3.11 -11.27
N LEU A 203 13.11 3.66 -10.05
CA LEU A 203 13.13 2.85 -8.83
C LEU A 203 11.79 2.14 -8.62
N ALA A 204 11.90 0.92 -8.12
CA ALA A 204 10.76 0.15 -7.68
C ALA A 204 10.47 0.45 -6.21
N THR A 205 9.18 0.48 -5.84
CA THR A 205 8.76 0.78 -4.46
C THR A 205 7.72 -0.21 -3.95
N CYS A 206 7.65 -0.36 -2.62
CA CYS A 206 6.68 -1.23 -1.98
C CYS A 206 6.31 -0.76 -0.58
N TRP A 207 5.07 -0.28 -0.43
CA TRP A 207 4.46 -0.05 0.88
C TRP A 207 4.25 -1.37 1.64
N ILE A 208 4.66 -1.39 2.89
CA ILE A 208 4.61 -2.50 3.84
C ILE A 208 4.06 -1.96 5.16
N GLY A 209 2.81 -2.31 5.48
CA GLY A 209 2.18 -1.98 6.76
C GLY A 209 2.22 -3.17 7.73
N PRO A 210 1.15 -3.99 7.81
CA PRO A 210 1.02 -5.10 8.77
C PRO A 210 2.09 -6.20 8.63
N GLY A 211 2.75 -6.24 7.47
CA GLY A 211 3.71 -7.28 7.12
C GLY A 211 5.14 -7.00 7.57
N ALA A 212 5.39 -5.94 8.33
CA ALA A 212 6.72 -5.58 8.82
C ALA A 212 6.93 -6.01 10.28
N ASP A 213 8.04 -6.69 10.57
CA ASP A 213 8.41 -7.00 11.95
C ASP A 213 9.04 -5.78 12.64
N HIS A 214 8.28 -5.15 13.54
CA HIS A 214 8.74 -3.98 14.28
C HIS A 214 9.98 -4.28 15.13
N LYS A 215 10.15 -5.51 15.63
CA LYS A 215 11.32 -5.87 16.44
C LYS A 215 12.61 -5.80 15.62
N SER A 216 12.60 -6.38 14.41
CA SER A 216 13.71 -6.28 13.46
C SER A 216 14.00 -4.82 13.11
N ILE A 217 12.98 -4.00 12.87
CA ILE A 217 13.16 -2.58 12.53
C ILE A 217 13.82 -1.82 13.68
N ILE A 218 13.27 -1.92 14.88
CA ILE A 218 13.79 -1.24 16.07
C ILE A 218 15.25 -1.63 16.32
N LYS A 219 15.58 -2.92 16.17
CA LYS A 219 16.97 -3.41 16.27
C LYS A 219 17.92 -2.71 15.29
N HIS A 220 17.49 -2.47 14.05
CA HIS A 220 18.32 -1.81 13.03
C HIS A 220 18.33 -0.28 13.14
N LEU A 221 17.30 0.32 13.74
CA LEU A 221 17.28 1.75 14.04
C LEU A 221 18.18 2.09 15.23
N GLY A 222 18.28 1.21 16.23
CA GLY A 222 19.10 1.42 17.42
C GLY A 222 18.69 2.70 18.16
N ALA A 223 19.66 3.53 18.52
CA ALA A 223 19.42 4.79 19.23
C ALA A 223 18.61 5.84 18.45
N ARG A 224 18.40 5.63 17.13
CA ARG A 224 17.53 6.49 16.32
C ARG A 224 16.05 6.28 16.59
N PHE A 225 15.66 5.26 17.37
CA PHE A 225 14.27 4.99 17.74
C PHE A 225 14.12 5.00 19.27
N ASP A 226 13.20 5.82 19.76
CA ASP A 226 12.82 5.94 21.17
C ASP A 226 11.43 5.30 21.37
N PRO A 227 11.32 4.09 21.96
CA PRO A 227 10.04 3.39 22.13
C PRO A 227 8.99 4.14 22.95
N GLU A 228 9.41 5.10 23.77
CA GLU A 228 8.49 5.92 24.59
C GLU A 228 7.89 7.07 23.78
N LYS A 229 8.59 7.53 22.74
CA LYS A 229 8.19 8.71 21.94
C LYS A 229 7.80 8.40 20.51
N ASP A 230 8.25 7.27 19.97
CA ASP A 230 8.10 6.93 18.56
C ASP A 230 7.08 5.82 18.33
N HIS A 231 6.36 5.91 17.22
CA HIS A 231 5.54 4.84 16.68
C HIS A 231 5.88 4.60 15.20
N ILE A 232 6.21 3.35 14.86
CA ILE A 232 6.38 2.92 13.47
C ILE A 232 5.00 2.83 12.83
N ILE A 233 4.74 3.67 11.84
CA ILE A 233 3.46 3.70 11.11
C ILE A 233 3.46 2.69 9.97
N CYS A 234 4.52 2.70 9.16
CA CYS A 234 4.70 1.77 8.05
C CYS A 234 6.15 1.81 7.56
N VAL A 235 6.46 0.94 6.60
CA VAL A 235 7.75 0.88 5.92
C VAL A 235 7.52 0.92 4.42
N CYS A 236 8.39 1.61 3.68
CA CYS A 236 8.42 1.51 2.22
C CYS A 236 9.79 0.96 1.79
N ALA A 237 9.78 -0.12 1.01
CA ALA A 237 11.00 -0.65 0.41
C ALA A 237 11.31 0.07 -0.91
N PHE A 238 12.59 0.29 -1.16
CA PHE A 238 13.13 0.87 -2.39
C PHE A 238 14.17 -0.07 -3.00
N GLY A 239 14.46 0.13 -4.29
CA GLY A 239 15.50 -0.59 -5.02
C GLY A 239 15.12 -0.83 -6.48
N TYR A 240 15.84 -1.71 -7.15
CA TYR A 240 15.58 -2.03 -8.56
C TYR A 240 14.64 -3.23 -8.68
N ARG A 241 13.69 -3.19 -9.62
CA ARG A 241 12.76 -4.31 -9.86
C ARG A 241 13.51 -5.53 -10.39
N SER A 242 13.22 -6.71 -9.84
CA SER A 242 13.68 -7.99 -10.40
C SER A 242 12.62 -8.61 -11.31
N ARG A 243 13.04 -9.21 -12.41
CA ARG A 243 12.20 -10.05 -13.29
C ARG A 243 11.90 -11.42 -12.68
N TYR A 244 12.73 -11.88 -11.74
CA TYR A 244 12.53 -13.15 -11.03
C TYR A 244 11.56 -12.92 -9.87
N ILE A 245 10.32 -13.35 -10.05
CA ILE A 245 9.24 -13.16 -9.07
C ILE A 245 8.67 -14.56 -8.75
N PRO A 246 8.57 -14.96 -7.47
CA PRO A 246 7.99 -16.25 -7.11
C PRO A 246 6.58 -16.40 -7.68
N LEU A 247 6.20 -17.60 -8.13
CA LEU A 247 4.92 -17.87 -8.78
C LEU A 247 3.72 -17.42 -7.96
N ALA A 248 3.68 -17.74 -6.66
CA ALA A 248 2.59 -17.31 -5.79
C ALA A 248 2.47 -15.78 -5.73
N ILE A 249 3.60 -15.06 -5.67
CA ILE A 249 3.63 -13.60 -5.67
C ILE A 249 3.15 -13.05 -7.03
N ARG A 250 3.54 -13.67 -8.16
CA ARG A 250 3.03 -13.29 -9.49
C ARG A 250 1.50 -13.39 -9.58
N LEU A 251 0.93 -14.46 -9.02
CA LEU A 251 -0.51 -14.67 -8.99
C LEU A 251 -1.22 -13.64 -8.09
N ILE A 252 -0.71 -13.39 -6.89
CA ILE A 252 -1.23 -12.36 -5.97
C ILE A 252 -1.17 -10.97 -6.63
N LEU A 253 -0.07 -10.65 -7.33
CA LEU A 253 0.06 -9.38 -8.03
C LEU A 253 -0.96 -9.22 -9.16
N LYS A 254 -1.40 -10.31 -9.81
CA LYS A 254 -2.43 -10.26 -10.84
C LYS A 254 -3.79 -9.93 -10.25
N THR A 255 -4.13 -10.52 -9.10
CA THR A 255 -5.41 -10.27 -8.42
C THR A 255 -5.46 -8.89 -7.77
N GLN A 256 -4.34 -8.40 -7.24
CA GLN A 256 -4.24 -7.07 -6.59
C GLN A 256 -4.18 -5.88 -7.57
N ARG A 257 -4.35 -6.10 -8.88
CA ARG A 257 -4.42 -5.02 -9.89
C ARG A 257 -5.82 -4.44 -10.06
N HIS A 258 -6.85 -5.17 -9.70
CA HIS A 258 -8.23 -4.73 -9.84
C HIS A 258 -8.49 -3.50 -8.96
N ARG A 259 -9.00 -2.39 -9.51
CA ARG A 259 -9.39 -1.21 -8.73
C ARG A 259 -10.90 -1.07 -8.74
N LEU A 260 -11.44 -0.40 -7.73
CA LEU A 260 -12.86 0.01 -7.75
C LEU A 260 -13.04 1.04 -8.86
N ASP A 261 -14.23 1.14 -9.42
CA ASP A 261 -14.54 2.19 -10.38
C ASP A 261 -14.53 3.56 -9.70
N VAL A 262 -14.19 4.62 -10.45
CA VAL A 262 -14.17 5.99 -9.92
C VAL A 262 -15.53 6.39 -9.32
N GLN A 263 -16.62 5.86 -9.87
CA GLN A 263 -18.00 6.09 -9.39
C GLN A 263 -18.27 5.46 -8.02
N GLU A 264 -17.47 4.48 -7.58
CA GLU A 264 -17.55 3.87 -6.24
C GLU A 264 -16.66 4.61 -5.23
N LEU A 265 -15.89 5.60 -5.69
CA LEU A 265 -14.86 6.30 -4.95
C LEU A 265 -15.20 7.78 -4.71
N PHE A 266 -15.87 8.41 -5.69
CA PHE A 266 -16.23 9.83 -5.69
C PHE A 266 -17.75 10.01 -5.79
N TYR A 267 -18.28 10.93 -4.99
CA TYR A 267 -19.71 11.18 -4.82
C TYR A 267 -20.05 12.67 -4.95
N ALA A 268 -21.30 12.98 -5.30
CA ALA A 268 -21.81 14.35 -5.40
C ALA A 268 -22.58 14.81 -4.14
N ASP A 269 -22.74 13.94 -3.15
CA ASP A 269 -23.47 14.19 -1.91
C ASP A 269 -22.75 13.58 -0.69
N THR A 270 -22.96 14.18 0.48
CA THR A 270 -22.37 13.76 1.77
C THR A 270 -22.95 12.46 2.31
N GLY A 271 -24.09 12.01 1.76
CA GLY A 271 -24.69 10.70 2.06
C GLY A 271 -24.06 9.53 1.30
N PHE A 272 -23.14 9.79 0.36
CA PHE A 272 -22.52 8.77 -0.51
C PHE A 272 -23.54 7.95 -1.30
N ALA A 273 -24.67 8.55 -1.66
CA ALA A 273 -25.75 7.90 -2.39
C ALA A 273 -25.72 8.17 -3.91
N LYS A 274 -25.10 9.27 -4.34
CA LYS A 274 -25.03 9.73 -5.72
C LYS A 274 -23.58 9.70 -6.22
N PRO A 275 -23.19 8.64 -6.94
CA PRO A 275 -21.90 8.58 -7.62
C PRO A 275 -21.64 9.83 -8.47
N LEU A 276 -20.38 10.27 -8.48
CA LEU A 276 -19.97 11.43 -9.25
C LEU A 276 -19.94 11.09 -10.75
N ASN A 277 -20.68 11.85 -11.56
CA ASN A 277 -20.52 11.79 -13.01
C ASN A 277 -19.29 12.60 -13.45
N THR A 278 -18.13 11.95 -13.44
CA THR A 278 -16.84 12.57 -13.79
C THR A 278 -16.78 13.11 -15.22
N ASN A 279 -17.67 12.67 -16.11
CA ASN A 279 -17.74 13.17 -17.48
C ASN A 279 -18.58 14.45 -17.62
N ALA A 280 -19.36 14.83 -16.62
CA ALA A 280 -20.16 16.05 -16.65
C ALA A 280 -19.33 17.29 -16.21
N ARG A 281 -19.74 18.49 -16.64
CA ARG A 281 -19.22 19.73 -16.04
C ARG A 281 -19.85 19.92 -14.65
N PRO A 282 -19.10 20.46 -13.66
CA PRO A 282 -17.68 20.87 -13.73
C PRO A 282 -16.67 19.73 -13.50
N TYR A 283 -17.12 18.54 -13.13
CA TYR A 283 -16.27 17.45 -12.66
C TYR A 283 -15.21 17.01 -13.68
N ARG A 284 -15.51 17.06 -14.98
CA ARG A 284 -14.58 16.69 -16.06
C ARG A 284 -13.24 17.42 -16.00
N GLU A 285 -13.19 18.64 -15.47
CA GLU A 285 -11.95 19.42 -15.38
C GLU A 285 -10.89 18.79 -14.46
N PHE A 286 -11.31 17.92 -13.54
CA PHE A 286 -10.44 17.19 -12.62
C PHE A 286 -10.38 15.69 -12.97
N GLY A 287 -10.82 15.31 -14.17
CA GLY A 287 -10.97 13.91 -14.60
C GLY A 287 -9.75 13.04 -14.28
N ARG A 288 -8.55 13.50 -14.69
CA ARG A 288 -7.29 12.77 -14.44
C ARG A 288 -6.90 12.73 -12.96
N CYS A 289 -7.32 13.70 -12.14
CA CYS A 289 -7.09 13.70 -10.69
C CYS A 289 -7.86 12.56 -9.99
N TYR A 290 -9.10 12.29 -10.43
CA TYR A 290 -9.87 11.15 -9.90
C TYR A 290 -9.21 9.81 -10.23
N GLU A 291 -8.69 9.68 -11.45
CA GLU A 291 -8.01 8.47 -11.92
C GLU A 291 -6.74 8.16 -11.12
N VAL A 292 -5.89 9.17 -10.85
CA VAL A 292 -4.67 8.92 -10.06
C VAL A 292 -4.97 8.60 -8.61
N CYS A 293 -6.07 9.11 -8.04
CA CYS A 293 -6.57 8.65 -6.75
C CYS A 293 -7.01 7.18 -6.81
N GLN A 294 -7.75 6.77 -7.84
CA GLN A 294 -8.15 5.37 -8.06
C GLN A 294 -6.93 4.42 -8.14
N TRP A 295 -5.83 4.86 -8.76
CA TRP A 295 -4.63 4.05 -8.93
C TRP A 295 -3.69 4.03 -7.71
N SER A 296 -3.95 4.87 -6.71
CA SER A 296 -3.17 4.96 -5.48
C SER A 296 -2.99 3.60 -4.78
N PRO A 297 -1.80 3.31 -4.22
CA PRO A 297 -1.63 2.12 -3.39
C PRO A 297 -2.45 2.23 -2.09
N SER A 298 -2.93 1.09 -1.60
CA SER A 298 -3.53 0.95 -0.27
C SER A 298 -3.27 -0.45 0.27
N SER A 299 -3.33 -0.61 1.60
CA SER A 299 -3.11 -1.92 2.24
C SER A 299 -4.08 -2.96 1.67
N TYR A 300 -3.55 -4.10 1.24
CA TYR A 300 -4.29 -5.18 0.57
C TYR A 300 -5.17 -4.74 -0.60
N ASN A 301 -4.89 -3.57 -1.20
CA ASN A 301 -5.73 -2.97 -2.24
C ASN A 301 -7.18 -2.67 -1.78
N ALA A 302 -7.38 -2.43 -0.47
CA ALA A 302 -8.69 -2.23 0.12
C ALA A 302 -9.39 -0.93 -0.31
N GLN A 303 -8.64 0.07 -0.80
CA GLN A 303 -9.14 1.38 -1.21
C GLN A 303 -10.10 2.00 -0.17
N PRO A 304 -9.65 2.21 1.09
CA PRO A 304 -10.50 2.60 2.22
C PRO A 304 -10.83 4.10 2.26
N THR A 305 -10.78 4.78 1.11
CA THR A 305 -10.90 6.23 0.97
C THR A 305 -12.06 6.56 0.05
N ARG A 306 -12.79 7.63 0.35
CA ARG A 306 -13.89 8.16 -0.46
C ARG A 306 -13.75 9.66 -0.55
N ALA A 307 -14.38 10.28 -1.53
CA ALA A 307 -14.44 11.73 -1.59
C ALA A 307 -15.81 12.24 -2.05
N VAL A 308 -16.21 13.39 -1.52
CA VAL A 308 -17.40 14.13 -1.95
C VAL A 308 -16.92 15.37 -2.69
N VAL A 309 -17.37 15.56 -3.93
CA VAL A 309 -17.00 16.70 -4.77
C VAL A 309 -18.16 17.66 -4.81
N LEU A 310 -17.99 18.80 -4.16
CA LEU A 310 -19.00 19.84 -4.08
C LEU A 310 -18.76 20.86 -5.17
N ALA A 311 -19.81 21.09 -5.96
CA ALA A 311 -19.80 22.06 -7.03
C ALA A 311 -20.96 23.05 -6.89
N GLU A 312 -20.68 24.31 -7.16
CA GLU A 312 -21.65 25.39 -7.18
C GLU A 312 -21.38 26.28 -8.39
N SER A 313 -22.44 26.79 -9.03
CA SER A 313 -22.32 27.68 -10.20
C SER A 313 -21.40 27.14 -11.30
N ALA A 314 -21.47 25.82 -11.56
CA ALA A 314 -20.64 25.10 -12.53
C ALA A 314 -19.12 25.22 -12.29
N LYS A 315 -18.70 25.35 -11.02
CA LYS A 315 -17.30 25.25 -10.58
C LYS A 315 -17.21 24.32 -9.37
N ILE A 316 -16.10 23.59 -9.24
CA ILE A 316 -15.81 22.83 -8.02
C ILE A 316 -15.46 23.83 -6.92
N GLN A 317 -16.14 23.75 -5.79
CA GLN A 317 -15.89 24.59 -4.61
C GLN A 317 -14.96 23.91 -3.63
N ARG A 318 -15.08 22.58 -3.49
CA ARG A 318 -14.16 21.77 -2.68
C ARG A 318 -14.29 20.28 -2.97
N VAL A 319 -13.31 19.52 -2.50
CA VAL A 319 -13.31 18.06 -2.48
C VAL A 319 -13.07 17.58 -1.05
N ASP A 320 -14.06 16.93 -0.47
CA ASP A 320 -14.01 16.43 0.92
C ASP A 320 -13.52 14.99 0.93
N PHE A 321 -12.31 14.77 1.43
CA PHE A 321 -11.69 13.46 1.56
C PHE A 321 -12.08 12.77 2.86
N CYS A 322 -12.49 11.51 2.71
CA CYS A 322 -13.14 10.73 3.75
C CYS A 322 -12.51 9.35 3.90
N ALA A 323 -12.58 8.79 5.11
CA ALA A 323 -12.18 7.43 5.42
C ALA A 323 -13.39 6.50 5.51
N ALA A 324 -13.39 5.41 4.74
CA ALA A 324 -14.48 4.45 4.66
C ALA A 324 -14.39 3.30 5.68
N THR A 325 -13.40 3.33 6.58
CA THR A 325 -13.24 2.34 7.65
C THR A 325 -12.75 3.01 8.93
N HIS A 326 -12.95 2.36 10.08
CA HIS A 326 -12.42 2.83 11.37
C HIS A 326 -10.91 2.58 11.57
N SER A 327 -10.19 2.14 10.54
CA SER A 327 -8.75 1.85 10.69
C SER A 327 -7.94 3.13 10.88
N ARG A 328 -7.49 3.36 12.12
CA ARG A 328 -6.68 4.51 12.53
C ARG A 328 -5.39 4.67 11.74
N TYR A 329 -4.79 3.57 11.27
CA TYR A 329 -3.53 3.61 10.52
C TYR A 329 -3.74 3.36 9.03
N TYR A 330 -4.39 2.25 8.64
CA TYR A 330 -4.47 1.88 7.22
C TYR A 330 -5.32 2.85 6.41
N ALA A 331 -6.42 3.34 6.97
CA ALA A 331 -7.26 4.30 6.26
C ALA A 331 -6.57 5.67 6.17
N MET A 332 -5.91 6.13 7.24
CA MET A 332 -5.24 7.43 7.26
C MET A 332 -4.00 7.48 6.37
N VAL A 333 -3.17 6.43 6.36
CA VAL A 333 -2.05 6.33 5.41
C VAL A 333 -2.58 6.31 3.97
N ALA A 334 -3.62 5.52 3.68
CA ALA A 334 -4.23 5.49 2.35
C ALA A 334 -4.84 6.84 1.94
N LEU A 335 -5.44 7.56 2.88
CA LEU A 335 -5.94 8.91 2.67
C LEU A 335 -4.80 9.86 2.32
N GLY A 336 -3.70 9.87 3.09
CA GLY A 336 -2.52 10.66 2.79
C GLY A 336 -1.95 10.39 1.39
N ILE A 337 -1.87 9.11 1.01
CA ILE A 337 -1.48 8.70 -0.35
C ILE A 337 -2.42 9.31 -1.40
N TRP A 338 -3.73 9.30 -1.17
CA TRP A 338 -4.71 9.99 -2.03
C TRP A 338 -4.46 11.48 -2.11
N LEU A 339 -4.18 12.16 -0.99
CA LEU A 339 -3.91 13.60 -0.99
C LEU A 339 -2.67 13.94 -1.82
N ALA A 340 -1.61 13.14 -1.73
CA ALA A 340 -0.40 13.34 -2.56
C ALA A 340 -0.68 13.15 -4.05
N ASN A 341 -1.43 12.11 -4.42
CA ASN A 341 -1.80 11.87 -5.82
C ASN A 341 -2.74 12.97 -6.36
N TRP A 342 -3.70 13.41 -5.54
CA TRP A 342 -4.60 14.51 -5.87
C TRP A 342 -3.84 15.82 -6.10
N GLU A 343 -2.94 16.17 -5.17
CA GLU A 343 -2.13 17.38 -5.24
C GLU A 343 -1.22 17.37 -6.48
N CYS A 344 -0.49 16.27 -6.73
CA CYS A 344 0.35 16.12 -7.91
C CYS A 344 -0.48 16.19 -9.21
N GLY A 345 -1.69 15.63 -9.21
CA GLY A 345 -2.62 15.76 -10.32
C GLY A 345 -3.10 17.20 -10.54
N CYS A 346 -3.45 17.91 -9.47
CA CYS A 346 -3.88 19.30 -9.54
C CYS A 346 -2.75 20.21 -10.06
N GLU A 347 -1.53 20.04 -9.53
CA GLU A 347 -0.33 20.74 -10.01
C GLU A 347 -0.10 20.51 -11.50
N ALA A 348 -0.20 19.25 -11.96
CA ALA A 348 -0.04 18.91 -13.38
C ALA A 348 -1.15 19.49 -14.29
N LEU A 349 -2.32 19.83 -13.75
CA LEU A 349 -3.39 20.54 -14.47
C LEU A 349 -3.36 22.05 -14.27
N GLY A 350 -2.38 22.59 -13.53
CA GLY A 350 -2.34 24.01 -13.16
C GLY A 350 -3.50 24.45 -12.25
N LYS A 351 -4.07 23.52 -11.48
CA LYS A 351 -5.16 23.79 -10.53
C LYS A 351 -4.55 24.08 -9.16
N VAL A 352 -4.59 25.35 -8.75
CA VAL A 352 -4.08 25.80 -7.45
C VAL A 352 -5.17 25.60 -6.38
N GLY A 353 -4.75 25.15 -5.20
CA GLY A 353 -5.62 24.96 -4.06
C GLY A 353 -4.85 24.46 -2.86
N ARG A 354 -5.53 24.38 -1.71
CA ARG A 354 -4.93 23.98 -0.44
C ARG A 354 -5.80 22.96 0.28
N PHE A 355 -5.18 22.21 1.20
CA PHE A 355 -5.92 21.35 2.10
C PHE A 355 -6.26 22.09 3.40
N GLU A 356 -7.49 21.95 3.87
CA GLU A 356 -7.97 22.55 5.12
C GLU A 356 -8.94 21.62 5.85
N GLN A 357 -8.84 21.58 7.19
CA GLN A 357 -9.81 20.90 8.04
C GLN A 357 -10.96 21.84 8.35
N LEU A 358 -12.13 21.55 7.77
CA LEU A 358 -13.32 22.35 7.99
C LEU A 358 -13.98 22.02 9.33
N ALA A 359 -14.44 23.05 10.05
CA ALA A 359 -15.31 22.89 11.20
C ALA A 359 -16.65 22.22 10.79
N PRO A 360 -17.34 21.48 11.67
CA PRO A 360 -18.58 20.78 11.33
C PRO A 360 -19.63 21.67 10.63
N GLU A 361 -19.86 22.87 11.14
CA GLU A 361 -20.75 23.89 10.57
C GLU A 361 -20.37 24.34 9.15
N MET A 362 -19.09 24.22 8.77
CA MET A 362 -18.61 24.57 7.42
C MET A 362 -18.74 23.40 6.44
N ARG A 363 -19.08 22.18 6.89
CA ARG A 363 -19.16 20.99 6.04
C ARG A 363 -20.47 20.86 5.27
N GLY A 364 -21.37 21.82 5.39
CA GLY A 364 -22.67 21.82 4.72
C GLY A 364 -23.80 21.42 5.67
N LYS A 365 -25.04 21.44 5.16
CA LYS A 365 -26.24 21.25 5.98
C LYS A 365 -26.46 19.80 6.40
N GLU A 366 -26.02 18.86 5.58
CA GLU A 366 -26.15 17.43 5.86
C GLU A 366 -24.88 16.93 6.57
N PRO A 367 -25.01 16.25 7.72
CA PRO A 367 -23.86 15.71 8.42
C PRO A 367 -23.25 14.55 7.63
N PHE A 368 -21.93 14.43 7.69
CA PHE A 368 -21.27 13.20 7.25
C PHE A 368 -21.71 12.03 8.15
N PRO A 369 -21.88 10.81 7.59
CA PRO A 369 -22.14 9.62 8.37
C PRO A 369 -20.91 9.23 9.22
N ASP A 370 -21.09 8.24 10.11
CA ASP A 370 -19.98 7.64 10.86
C ASP A 370 -18.94 7.00 9.93
N LEU A 371 -19.40 6.39 8.83
CA LEU A 371 -18.57 5.98 7.68
C LEU A 371 -19.34 6.18 6.37
N PRO A 372 -18.69 6.66 5.29
CA PRO A 372 -17.35 7.25 5.27
C PRO A 372 -17.27 8.58 6.06
N ARG A 373 -16.27 8.68 6.93
CA ARG A 373 -16.05 9.82 7.84
C ARG A 373 -15.24 10.91 7.16
N TYR A 374 -15.68 12.16 7.25
CA TYR A 374 -14.90 13.34 6.85
C TYR A 374 -13.55 13.43 7.57
N ILE A 375 -12.49 13.78 6.85
CA ILE A 375 -11.15 14.03 7.42
C ILE A 375 -10.62 15.41 7.05
N ILE A 376 -10.60 15.74 5.76
CA ILE A 376 -10.00 16.99 5.25
C ILE A 376 -10.58 17.38 3.90
N SER A 377 -10.59 18.67 3.59
CA SER A 377 -11.05 19.20 2.30
C SER A 377 -9.88 19.73 1.48
N TRP A 378 -9.90 19.53 0.17
CA TRP A 378 -9.13 20.37 -0.76
C TRP A 378 -10.04 21.49 -1.28
N VAL A 379 -9.56 22.73 -1.21
CA VAL A 379 -10.29 23.92 -1.65
C VAL A 379 -9.47 24.63 -2.73
N PRO A 380 -10.03 24.89 -3.92
CA PRO A 380 -9.36 25.67 -4.95
C PRO A 380 -9.05 27.08 -4.43
N GLU A 381 -7.92 27.62 -4.85
CA GLU A 381 -7.64 29.04 -4.69
C GLU A 381 -8.22 29.78 -5.89
N GLU A 382 -8.95 30.88 -5.65
CA GLU A 382 -9.40 31.74 -6.73
C GLU A 382 -8.16 32.36 -7.40
N ALA A 383 -8.05 32.22 -8.72
CA ALA A 383 -7.04 32.93 -9.48
C ALA A 383 -7.26 34.44 -9.24
N SER A 384 -6.28 35.06 -8.58
CA SER A 384 -6.27 36.49 -8.24
C SER A 384 -6.31 37.37 -9.48
#